data_AF-A0A1V5AVH9-F1
#
_entry.id   AF-A0A1V5AVH9-F1
#
_cell.length_a   1.000
_cell.length_b   1.000
_cell.length_c   1.000
_cell.angle_alpha   90.00
_cell.angle_beta   90.00
_cell.angle_gamma   90.00
#
_symmetry.space_group_name_H-M   'P 1'
#
loop_
_entity.id
_entity.type
_entity.pdbx_description
1 polymer ?
#
loop_
_entity_poly.entity_id
_entity_poly.type
_entity_poly.pdbx_seq_one_letter_code
_entity_poly.pdbx_strand_id
1 'polypeptide(L)' 'MLIGRIDGNSKKSIRSEIRYFDNDQNPVSRDRATWAVFREVDENGVLIFEAQGFID' A
#
# COMPACT_ATOMS: atom_id res chain seq x y z
N MET A 1 -1.44 -19.78 4.99
CA MET A 1 -2.48 -18.86 4.51
C MET A 1 -2.96 -18.06 5.70
N LEU A 2 -2.44 -16.84 5.89
CA LEU A 2 -2.75 -16.05 7.08
C LEU A 2 -4.04 -15.24 6.83
N ILE A 3 -5.15 -15.70 7.40
CA ILE A 3 -6.42 -14.98 7.43
C ILE A 3 -6.49 -14.27 8.79
N GLY A 4 -6.08 -12.99 8.81
CA GLY A 4 -6.23 -12.14 9.98
C GLY A 4 -7.69 -11.73 10.15
N ARG A 5 -8.35 -12.24 11.19
CA ARG A 5 -9.66 -11.75 11.66
C ARG A 5 -9.44 -10.45 12.44
N ILE A 6 -10.15 -9.40 12.06
CA ILE A 6 -10.19 -8.12 12.80
C ILE A 6 -11.49 -8.10 13.61
N ASP A 7 -11.37 -8.34 14.91
CA ASP A 7 -12.44 -8.16 15.89
C ASP A 7 -12.45 -6.68 16.30
N GLY A 8 -13.59 -6.01 16.19
CA GLY A 8 -13.67 -4.54 16.20
C GLY A 8 -13.75 -3.93 17.60
N ASN A 9 -12.89 -2.94 17.90
CA ASN A 9 -13.23 -1.84 18.83
C ASN A 9 -12.22 -0.67 18.81
N SER A 10 -12.18 0.09 17.71
CA SER A 10 -11.75 1.48 17.56
C SER A 10 -11.61 1.71 16.06
N LYS A 11 -12.60 2.32 15.42
CA LYS A 11 -12.62 2.52 13.97
C LYS A 11 -11.62 3.59 13.54
N LYS A 12 -10.33 3.42 13.83
CA LYS A 12 -9.30 4.13 13.05
C LYS A 12 -9.43 3.62 11.62
N SER A 13 -9.93 4.48 10.75
CA SER A 13 -10.15 4.13 9.35
C SER A 13 -8.81 4.11 8.66
N ILE A 14 -8.17 2.94 8.63
CA ILE A 14 -6.93 2.73 7.88
C ILE A 14 -7.30 2.57 6.41
N ARG A 15 -6.74 3.44 5.57
CA ARG A 15 -6.82 3.33 4.11
C ARG A 15 -5.50 2.81 3.58
N SER A 16 -5.55 1.65 2.94
CA SER A 16 -4.41 1.07 2.23
C SER A 16 -4.42 1.50 0.75
N GLU A 17 -3.27 1.87 0.21
CA GLU A 17 -3.08 2.31 -1.18
C GLU A 17 -1.86 1.64 -1.79
N ILE A 18 -1.97 1.17 -3.02
CA ILE A 18 -0.83 0.65 -3.80
C ILE A 18 -0.61 1.56 -5.00
N ARG A 19 0.63 2.00 -5.18
CA ARG A 19 1.09 2.74 -6.35
C ARG A 19 2.14 1.93 -7.09
N TYR A 20 2.09 2.00 -8.41
CA TYR A 20 2.93 1.24 -9.30
C TYR A 20 3.86 2.18 -10.05
N PHE A 21 5.10 1.76 -10.24
CA PHE A 21 6.14 2.60 -10.80
C PHE A 21 7.05 1.81 -11.75
N ASP A 22 7.59 2.50 -12.75
CA ASP A 22 8.64 1.97 -13.64
C ASP A 22 10.05 2.22 -13.05
N ASN A 23 11.10 1.71 -13.68
CA ASN A 23 12.48 1.81 -13.15
C ASN A 23 12.97 3.24 -12.87
N ASP A 24 12.47 4.24 -13.58
CA ASP A 24 12.79 5.65 -13.40
C ASP A 24 11.91 6.34 -12.34
N GLN A 25 11.17 5.56 -11.57
CA GLN A 25 10.23 5.99 -10.54
C GLN A 25 9.03 6.82 -11.01
N ASN A 26 8.63 6.71 -12.28
CA ASN A 26 7.40 7.37 -12.73
C ASN A 26 6.18 6.50 -12.41
N PRO A 27 5.06 7.11 -12.01
CA PRO A 27 3.84 6.38 -11.76
C PRO A 27 3.29 5.82 -13.07
N VAL A 28 3.07 4.50 -13.11
CA VAL A 28 2.56 3.78 -14.29
C VAL A 28 1.42 2.85 -13.91
N SER A 29 0.75 2.28 -14.90
CA SER A 29 -0.20 1.18 -14.68
C SER A 29 0.56 -0.09 -14.27
N ARG A 30 -0.12 -0.97 -13.51
CA ARG A 30 0.46 -2.23 -13.01
C ARG A 30 1.17 -3.05 -14.09
N ASP A 31 0.62 -3.12 -15.30
CA ASP A 31 1.16 -3.91 -16.41
C ASP A 31 2.54 -3.45 -16.92
N ARG A 32 2.95 -2.22 -16.58
CA ARG A 32 4.24 -1.64 -16.97
C ARG A 32 5.16 -1.39 -15.78
N ALA A 33 4.73 -1.81 -14.60
CA ALA A 33 5.40 -1.51 -13.35
C ALA A 33 6.52 -2.52 -13.09
N THR A 34 7.67 -2.03 -12.66
CA THR A 34 8.79 -2.86 -12.20
C THR A 34 8.88 -2.89 -10.67
N TRP A 35 8.23 -1.93 -9.99
CA TRP A 35 8.12 -1.89 -8.55
C TRP A 35 6.77 -1.32 -8.10
N ALA A 36 6.35 -1.72 -6.89
CA ALA A 36 5.15 -1.23 -6.22
C ALA A 36 5.51 -0.64 -4.86
N VAL A 37 4.77 0.41 -4.49
CA VAL A 37 4.77 0.98 -3.15
C VAL A 37 3.40 0.78 -2.53
N PHE A 38 3.35 0.09 -1.41
CA PHE A 38 2.18 -0.07 -0.57
C PHE A 38 2.27 0.93 0.59
N ARG A 39 1.19 1.67 0.83
CA ARG A 39 1.08 2.65 1.91
C ARG A 39 -0.20 2.42 2.70
N GLU A 40 -0.11 2.59 4.00
CA GLU A 40 -1.29 2.66 4.88
C GLU A 40 -1.31 4.00 5.58
N VAL A 41 -2.45 4.67 5.46
CA VAL A 41 -2.69 5.96 6.12
C VAL A 41 -3.86 5.83 7.07
N ASP A 42 -3.76 6.50 8.20
CA ASP A 42 -4.86 6.67 9.16
C ASP A 42 -5.90 7.68 8.64
N GLU A 43 -7.03 7.80 9.35
CA GLU A 43 -8.13 8.71 9.02
C GLU A 43 -7.70 10.19 8.91
N ASN A 44 -6.60 10.56 9.57
CA ASN A 44 -6.02 11.90 9.53
C ASN A 44 -5.02 12.11 8.38
N GLY A 45 -4.83 11.11 7.51
CA GLY A 45 -3.82 11.13 6.44
C GLY A 45 -2.38 10.91 6.95
N VAL A 46 -2.22 10.48 8.20
CA VAL A 46 -0.91 10.15 8.78
C VAL A 46 -0.43 8.81 8.21
N LEU A 47 0.77 8.79 7.66
CA LEU A 47 1.42 7.55 7.22
C LEU A 47 1.71 6.65 8.43
N ILE A 48 1.14 5.46 8.41
CA ILE A 48 1.33 4.43 9.44
C ILE A 48 2.37 3.40 8.98
N PHE A 49 2.34 3.07 7.69
CA PHE A 49 3.20 2.05 7.12
C PHE A 49 3.48 2.34 5.65
N GLU A 50 4.71 2.05 5.22
CA GLU A 50 5.11 2.04 3.82
C GLU A 50 6.01 0.82 3.57
N ALA A 51 5.75 0.12 2.48
CA ALA A 51 6.62 -0.92 1.96
C ALA A 51 6.81 -0.75 0.45
N GLN A 52 8.01 -1.05 -0.01
CA GLN A 52 8.36 -1.06 -1.43
C GLN A 52 8.87 -2.45 -1.82
N GLY A 53 8.47 -2.92 -2.98
CA GLY A 53 8.88 -4.22 -3.49
C GLY A 53 9.01 -4.23 -5.01
N PHE A 54 9.95 -5.02 -5.51
CA PHE A 54 10.05 -5.34 -6.93
C PHE A 54 8.88 -6.23 -7.34
N ILE A 55 8.36 -5.98 -8.54
CA ILE A 55 7.35 -6.82 -9.17
C ILE A 55 8.11 -7.59 -10.26
N ASP A 56 8.53 -8.80 -9.92
CA ASP A 56 9.09 -9.78 -10.87
C ASP A 56 7.99 -10.72 -11.36
#